data_AF-A0A7W1USW4-F1
#
_entry.id   AF-A0A7W1USW4-F1
#
_cell.length_a   1.000
_cell.length_b   1.000
_cell.length_c   1.000
_cell.angle_alpha   90.00
_cell.angle_beta   90.00
_cell.angle_gamma   90.00
#
_symmetry.space_group_name_H-M   'P 1'
#
loop_
_entity.id
_entity.type
_entity.pdbx_description
1 polymer ?
#
loop_
_entity_poly.entity_id
_entity_poly.type
_entity_poly.pdbx_seq_one_letter_code
_entity_poly.pdbx_strand_id
1 'polypeptide(L)'
;LFRDGWLCTGDLAYLLDGQLVLCGRIKDVIIVGGRNVFPEDIERAVNGIDGVRAGNVMAFGVEGYKGKESVVVVAETRLDAGDTEAVSALRHDIHHRTLQVCGLPPRDVMLVEPSTLPKTSSGKLQRSKCRQQYLDEELALID
;
A
#
# COMPACT_ATOMS: atom_id res chain seq x y z
N LEU A 1 23.66 4.40 10.63
CA LEU A 1 23.54 3.14 9.87
C LEU A 1 24.20 1.98 10.59
N PHE A 2 25.41 2.14 11.15
CA PHE A 2 26.04 1.11 11.96
C PHE A 2 25.84 1.35 13.46
N ARG A 3 25.67 0.29 14.24
CA ARG A 3 25.69 0.27 15.72
C ARG A 3 26.55 -0.91 16.16
N ASP A 4 27.61 -0.65 16.91
CA ASP A 4 28.53 -1.68 17.43
C ASP A 4 29.04 -2.66 16.35
N GLY A 5 29.37 -2.14 15.16
CA GLY A 5 29.85 -2.94 14.02
C GLY A 5 28.73 -3.60 13.19
N TRP A 6 27.47 -3.53 13.62
CA TRP A 6 26.33 -4.10 12.91
C TRP A 6 25.60 -3.07 12.06
N LEU A 7 25.19 -3.46 10.85
CA LEU A 7 24.37 -2.64 9.95
C LEU A 7 22.88 -2.72 10.35
N CYS A 8 22.26 -1.57 10.61
CA CYS A 8 20.80 -1.47 10.78
C CYS A 8 20.13 -1.36 9.39
N THR A 9 19.74 -2.50 8.80
CA THR A 9 19.15 -2.56 7.45
C THR A 9 17.78 -1.86 7.35
N GLY A 10 17.05 -1.84 8.47
CA GLY A 10 15.66 -1.37 8.55
C GLY A 10 14.65 -2.36 7.97
N ASP A 11 15.08 -3.59 7.67
CA ASP A 11 14.20 -4.68 7.27
C ASP A 11 13.72 -5.42 8.53
N LEU A 12 12.43 -5.76 8.56
CA LEU A 12 11.83 -6.57 9.62
C LEU A 12 11.87 -8.03 9.20
N ALA A 13 12.32 -8.89 10.10
CA ALA A 13 12.44 -10.32 9.86
C ALA A 13 12.32 -11.11 11.16
N TYR A 14 12.06 -12.41 11.04
CA TYR A 14 12.16 -13.37 12.14
C TYR A 14 12.90 -14.63 11.68
N LEU A 15 13.31 -15.45 12.65
CA LEU A 15 13.89 -16.77 12.39
C LEU A 15 12.84 -17.86 12.58
N LEU A 16 12.78 -18.78 11.61
CA LEU A 16 11.96 -19.98 11.65
C LEU A 16 12.82 -21.16 11.23
N ASP A 17 13.01 -22.14 12.10
CA ASP A 17 13.82 -23.35 11.83
C ASP A 17 15.22 -23.04 11.26
N GLY A 18 15.86 -21.99 11.80
CA GLY A 18 17.19 -21.54 11.36
C GLY A 18 17.21 -20.73 10.06
N GLN A 19 16.05 -20.47 9.46
CA GLN A 19 15.91 -19.68 8.23
C GLN A 19 15.40 -18.27 8.54
N LEU A 20 15.93 -17.28 7.82
CA LEU A 20 15.50 -15.88 7.93
C LEU A 20 14.28 -15.64 7.04
N VAL A 21 13.18 -15.17 7.64
CA VAL A 21 11.95 -14.82 6.94
C VAL A 21 11.75 -13.31 6.98
N LEU A 22 11.72 -12.67 5.81
CA LEU A 22 11.51 -11.23 5.67
C LEU A 22 10.02 -10.88 5.75
N CYS A 23 9.70 -9.84 6.52
CA CYS A 23 8.35 -9.32 6.70
C CYS A 23 8.11 -7.97 6.00
N GLY A 24 9.17 -7.26 5.59
CA GLY A 24 9.07 -5.93 4.99
C GLY A 24 10.05 -4.94 5.61
N ARG A 25 9.76 -3.65 5.55
CA ARG A 25 10.59 -2.60 6.18
C ARG A 25 9.92 -2.07 7.43
N ILE A 26 10.68 -1.88 8.51
CA ILE A 26 10.15 -1.41 9.80
C ILE A 26 9.45 -0.04 9.68
N LYS A 27 9.96 0.84 8.80
CA LYS A 27 9.40 2.18 8.58
C LYS A 27 8.11 2.20 7.76
N ASP A 28 7.77 1.08 7.10
CA ASP A 28 6.60 0.98 6.25
C ASP A 28 5.42 0.33 7.00
N VAL A 29 5.66 -0.25 8.19
CA VAL A 29 4.60 -0.81 9.05
C VAL A 29 3.60 0.28 9.42
N ILE A 30 2.32 0.03 9.15
CA ILE A 30 1.23 0.95 9.43
C ILE A 30 0.65 0.63 10.81
N ILE A 31 0.46 1.64 11.66
CA ILE A 31 -0.07 1.49 13.02
C ILE A 31 -1.51 2.01 13.07
N VAL A 32 -2.47 1.09 12.91
CA VAL A 32 -3.90 1.41 12.80
C VAL A 32 -4.65 0.72 13.93
N GLY A 33 -5.38 1.50 14.75
CA GLY A 33 -6.16 0.97 15.87
C GLY A 33 -5.33 0.24 16.94
N GLY A 34 -4.04 0.59 17.08
CA GLY A 34 -3.13 -0.08 18.02
C GLY A 34 -2.57 -1.42 17.51
N ARG A 35 -2.76 -1.74 16.22
CA ARG A 35 -2.25 -2.95 15.56
C ARG A 35 -1.22 -2.57 14.50
N ASN A 36 -0.19 -3.41 14.38
CA ASN A 36 0.74 -3.36 13.26
C ASN A 36 0.09 -4.02 12.05
N VAL A 37 0.00 -3.29 10.95
CA VAL A 37 -0.51 -3.76 9.67
C VAL A 37 0.61 -3.63 8.66
N PHE A 38 0.96 -4.75 8.03
CA PHE A 38 1.95 -4.78 6.97
C PHE A 38 1.29 -4.34 5.66
N PRO A 39 1.79 -3.28 4.99
CA PRO A 39 1.28 -2.86 3.69
C PRO A 39 1.16 -4.00 2.69
N GLU A 40 2.15 -4.91 2.70
CA GLU A 40 2.25 -6.05 1.78
C GLU A 40 1.05 -7.00 1.91
N ASP A 41 0.43 -7.10 3.10
CA ASP A 41 -0.78 -7.91 3.31
C ASP A 41 -2.00 -7.28 2.63
N ILE A 42 -2.14 -5.96 2.72
CA ILE A 42 -3.21 -5.23 2.02
C ILE A 42 -3.00 -5.33 0.52
N GLU A 43 -1.78 -5.03 0.06
CA GLU A 43 -1.40 -5.06 -1.35
C GLU A 43 -1.68 -6.44 -1.94
N ARG A 44 -1.27 -7.53 -1.28
CA ARG A 44 -1.54 -8.90 -1.72
C ARG A 44 -3.03 -9.23 -1.76
N ALA A 45 -3.81 -8.79 -0.79
CA ALA A 45 -5.25 -9.04 -0.75
C ALA A 45 -5.99 -8.30 -1.87
N VAL A 46 -5.57 -7.06 -2.16
CA VAL A 46 -6.14 -6.22 -3.22
C VAL A 46 -5.71 -6.68 -4.61
N ASN A 47 -4.48 -7.19 -4.74
CA ASN A 47 -3.91 -7.61 -6.01
C ASN A 47 -4.68 -8.74 -6.72
N GLY A 48 -5.52 -9.48 -6.00
CA GLY A 48 -6.35 -10.56 -6.53
C GLY A 48 -7.73 -10.13 -7.01
N ILE A 49 -8.09 -8.85 -6.90
CA ILE A 49 -9.39 -8.32 -7.34
C ILE A 49 -9.35 -8.09 -8.86
N ASP A 50 -10.39 -8.54 -9.57
CA ASP A 50 -10.49 -8.29 -11.00
C ASP A 50 -10.62 -6.79 -11.29
N GLY A 51 -9.98 -6.31 -12.36
CA GLY A 51 -9.84 -4.88 -12.65
C GLY A 51 -8.67 -4.18 -11.94
N VAL A 52 -8.01 -4.81 -10.95
CA VAL A 52 -6.70 -4.35 -10.44
C VAL A 52 -5.57 -4.85 -11.33
N ARG A 53 -4.63 -3.98 -11.69
CA ARG A 53 -3.46 -4.38 -12.45
C ARG A 53 -2.45 -5.11 -11.55
N ALA A 54 -2.35 -6.42 -11.73
CA ALA A 54 -1.48 -7.29 -10.95
C ALA A 54 -0.05 -6.74 -10.73
N GLY A 55 0.39 -6.65 -9.47
CA GLY A 55 1.67 -6.14 -9.01
C GLY A 55 1.75 -4.61 -8.86
N ASN A 56 0.63 -3.88 -9.05
CA ASN A 56 0.60 -2.41 -9.07
C ASN A 56 -0.43 -1.88 -8.08
N VAL A 57 -0.20 -2.22 -6.82
CA VAL A 57 -0.94 -1.74 -5.66
C VAL A 57 0.07 -1.25 -4.64
N MET A 58 -0.16 -0.09 -4.03
CA MET A 58 0.58 0.36 -2.86
C MET A 58 -0.38 0.69 -1.73
N ALA A 59 -0.09 0.16 -0.55
CA ALA A 59 -0.72 0.60 0.69
C ALA A 59 0.30 1.39 1.53
N PHE A 60 -0.16 2.42 2.24
CA PHE A 60 0.68 3.16 3.16
C PHE A 60 -0.14 3.87 4.24
N GLY A 61 0.51 4.15 5.36
CA GLY A 61 -0.03 4.94 6.45
C GLY A 61 0.07 6.44 6.17
N VAL A 62 -0.99 7.17 6.47
CA VAL A 62 -1.00 8.63 6.52
C VAL A 62 -1.47 9.09 7.89
N GLU A 63 -1.06 10.30 8.28
CA GLU A 63 -1.50 10.86 9.54
C GLU A 63 -3.02 11.08 9.52
N GLY A 64 -3.69 10.52 10.52
CA GLY A 64 -5.11 10.65 10.79
C GLY A 64 -5.36 11.44 12.07
N TYR A 65 -6.55 11.26 12.65
CA TYR A 65 -6.96 12.06 13.81
C TYR A 65 -6.18 11.71 15.08
N LYS A 66 -5.69 12.74 15.79
CA LYS A 66 -4.94 12.62 17.06
C LYS A 66 -3.70 11.72 16.96
N GLY A 67 -2.96 11.81 15.85
CA GLY A 67 -1.72 11.04 15.65
C GLY A 67 -1.92 9.54 15.40
N LYS A 68 -3.16 9.10 15.15
CA LYS A 68 -3.44 7.74 14.69
C LYS A 68 -3.22 7.69 13.18
N GLU A 69 -2.65 6.62 12.66
CA GLU A 69 -2.56 6.45 11.21
C GLU A 69 -3.87 5.95 10.63
N SER A 70 -4.12 6.33 9.38
CA SER A 70 -5.13 5.75 8.51
C SER A 70 -4.46 5.12 7.29
N VAL A 71 -5.08 4.07 6.74
CA VAL A 71 -4.59 3.41 5.52
C VAL A 71 -5.06 4.17 4.29
N VAL A 72 -4.17 4.35 3.32
CA VAL A 72 -4.50 4.72 1.94
C VAL A 72 -4.08 3.57 1.03
N VAL A 73 -4.88 3.27 0.02
CA VAL A 73 -4.56 2.29 -1.03
C VAL A 73 -4.59 2.97 -2.37
N VAL A 74 -3.53 2.79 -3.17
CA VAL A 74 -3.45 3.26 -4.55
C VAL A 74 -3.29 2.03 -5.45
N ALA A 75 -4.16 1.86 -6.44
CA ALA A 75 -4.15 0.73 -7.36
C ALA A 75 -4.23 1.19 -8.81
N GLU A 76 -3.36 0.66 -9.66
CA GLU A 76 -3.48 0.85 -11.11
C GLU A 76 -4.63 0.00 -11.65
N THR A 77 -5.40 0.56 -12.58
CA THR A 77 -6.48 -0.14 -13.28
C THR A 77 -6.43 0.16 -14.78
N ARG A 78 -7.13 -0.66 -15.58
CA ARG A 78 -7.35 -0.42 -17.03
C ARG A 78 -8.82 -0.18 -17.35
N LEU A 79 -9.66 -0.03 -16.34
CA LEU A 79 -11.06 0.34 -16.55
C LEU A 79 -11.12 1.70 -17.26
N ASP A 80 -12.11 1.83 -18.12
CA ASP A 80 -12.49 3.11 -18.70
C ASP A 80 -13.09 3.96 -17.58
N ALA A 81 -12.59 5.18 -17.40
CA ALA A 81 -13.11 6.08 -16.38
C ALA A 81 -14.56 6.51 -16.65
N GLY A 82 -15.01 6.45 -17.92
CA GLY A 82 -16.42 6.62 -18.29
C GLY A 82 -17.33 5.50 -17.77
N ASP A 83 -16.80 4.32 -17.43
CA ASP A 83 -17.55 3.22 -16.82
C ASP A 83 -17.63 3.41 -15.29
N THR A 84 -18.41 4.42 -14.89
CA THR A 84 -18.57 4.80 -13.48
C THR A 84 -19.08 3.68 -12.58
N GLU A 85 -19.84 2.71 -13.12
CA GLU A 85 -20.34 1.55 -12.37
C GLU A 85 -19.20 0.58 -12.06
N ALA A 86 -18.40 0.20 -13.07
CA ALA A 86 -17.25 -0.67 -12.87
C ALA A 86 -16.19 -0.03 -11.95
N VAL A 87 -15.93 1.27 -12.11
CA VAL A 87 -14.99 2.02 -11.27
C VAL A 87 -15.46 2.07 -9.81
N SER A 88 -16.75 2.32 -9.59
CA SER A 88 -17.35 2.33 -8.25
C SER A 88 -17.30 0.95 -7.59
N ALA A 89 -17.64 -0.10 -8.35
CA ALA A 89 -17.58 -1.48 -7.87
C ALA A 89 -16.15 -1.88 -7.49
N LEU A 90 -15.16 -1.57 -8.32
CA LEU A 90 -13.75 -1.84 -8.02
C LEU A 90 -13.29 -1.11 -6.76
N ARG A 91 -13.63 0.18 -6.62
CA ARG A 91 -13.30 0.96 -5.42
C ARG A 91 -13.92 0.36 -4.15
N HIS A 92 -15.16 -0.11 -4.25
CA HIS A 92 -15.87 -0.78 -3.17
C HIS A 92 -15.20 -2.10 -2.76
N ASP A 93 -14.81 -2.94 -3.72
CA ASP A 93 -14.14 -4.21 -3.47
C ASP A 93 -12.78 -4.02 -2.79
N ILE A 94 -11.98 -3.04 -3.27
CA ILE A 94 -10.69 -2.70 -2.66
C ILE A 94 -10.90 -2.19 -1.23
N HIS A 95 -11.89 -1.33 -1.00
CA HIS A 95 -12.22 -0.84 0.33
C HIS A 95 -12.57 -2.00 1.27
N HIS A 96 -13.43 -2.93 0.83
CA HIS A 96 -13.82 -4.08 1.63
C HIS A 96 -12.67 -5.05 1.93
N ARG A 97 -11.82 -5.35 0.95
CA ARG A 97 -10.63 -6.19 1.18
C ARG A 97 -9.64 -5.55 2.12
N THR A 98 -9.43 -4.25 1.99
CA THR A 98 -8.55 -3.51 2.89
C THR A 98 -9.07 -3.56 4.33
N LEU A 99 -10.36 -3.27 4.54
CA LEU A 99 -11.02 -3.35 5.84
C LEU A 99 -10.86 -4.74 6.49
N GLN A 100 -11.00 -5.83 5.72
CA GLN A 100 -10.82 -7.19 6.23
C GLN A 100 -9.40 -7.45 6.74
N VAL A 101 -8.38 -6.89 6.08
CA VAL A 101 -6.97 -7.07 6.47
C VAL A 101 -6.61 -6.21 7.68
N CYS A 102 -6.88 -4.90 7.60
CA CYS A 102 -6.41 -3.96 8.64
C CYS A 102 -7.40 -3.78 9.80
N GLY A 103 -8.66 -4.20 9.65
CA GLY A 103 -9.70 -4.12 10.67
C GLY A 103 -10.34 -2.73 10.85
N LEU A 104 -9.93 -1.74 10.04
CA LEU A 104 -10.53 -0.41 9.98
C LEU A 104 -10.70 0.02 8.52
N PRO A 105 -11.70 0.84 8.17
CA PRO A 105 -11.87 1.26 6.79
C PRO A 105 -10.64 2.07 6.33
N PRO A 106 -10.12 1.86 5.11
CA PRO A 106 -9.13 2.78 4.55
C PRO A 106 -9.73 4.18 4.46
N ARG A 107 -8.90 5.20 4.65
CA ARG A 107 -9.28 6.60 4.44
C ARG A 107 -9.63 6.83 2.98
N ASP A 108 -8.75 6.39 2.10
CA ASP A 108 -8.83 6.61 0.66
C ASP A 108 -8.47 5.35 -0.11
N VAL A 109 -9.21 5.11 -1.19
CA VAL A 109 -8.89 4.14 -2.24
C VAL A 109 -8.76 4.92 -3.54
N MET A 110 -7.55 5.04 -4.05
CA MET A 110 -7.22 5.79 -5.27
C MET A 110 -7.04 4.83 -6.43
N LEU A 111 -7.80 5.02 -7.49
CA LEU A 111 -7.64 4.29 -8.75
C LEU A 111 -6.90 5.21 -9.72
N VAL A 112 -5.78 4.72 -10.26
CA VAL A 112 -4.87 5.51 -11.11
C VAL A 112 -4.61 4.82 -12.44
N GLU A 113 -4.18 5.60 -13.42
CA GLU A 113 -3.79 5.07 -14.73
C GLU A 113 -2.58 4.12 -14.63
N PRO A 114 -2.39 3.19 -15.59
CA PRO A 114 -1.20 2.36 -15.64
C PRO A 114 0.08 3.18 -15.76
N SER A 115 1.13 2.77 -15.05
CA SER A 115 2.43 3.45 -14.98
C SER A 115 2.48 4.72 -14.11
N THR A 116 1.39 5.04 -13.40
CA THR A 116 1.37 6.12 -12.40
C THR A 116 2.15 5.76 -11.14
N LEU A 117 2.15 4.49 -10.71
CA LEU A 117 2.83 4.10 -9.48
C LEU A 117 4.36 4.21 -9.61
N PRO A 118 5.04 4.99 -8.74
CA PRO A 118 6.47 5.22 -8.87
C PRO A 118 7.27 3.94 -8.62
N LYS A 119 8.24 3.69 -9.50
CA LYS A 119 9.13 2.52 -9.46
C LYS A 119 10.59 2.93 -9.55
N THR A 120 11.46 2.15 -8.91
CA THR A 120 12.91 2.22 -9.14
C THR A 120 13.25 1.77 -10.56
N SER A 121 14.48 2.03 -11.01
CA SER A 121 15.00 1.50 -12.29
C SER A 121 14.96 -0.03 -12.40
N SER A 122 14.93 -0.73 -11.26
CA SER A 122 14.77 -2.18 -11.17
C SER A 122 13.31 -2.65 -11.08
N GLY A 123 12.34 -1.74 -11.22
CA GLY A 123 10.91 -2.04 -11.24
C GLY A 123 10.25 -2.17 -9.86
N LYS A 124 10.98 -1.93 -8.76
CA LYS A 124 10.42 -2.03 -7.41
C LYS A 124 9.55 -0.81 -7.10
N LEU A 125 8.37 -1.05 -6.54
CA LEU A 125 7.46 -0.01 -6.07
C LEU A 125 8.14 0.88 -5.02
N GLN A 126 7.97 2.20 -5.15
CA GLN A 126 8.53 3.20 -4.23
C GLN A 126 7.44 3.79 -3.34
N ARG A 127 7.01 3.02 -2.33
CA ARG A 127 5.94 3.38 -1.38
C ARG A 127 6.08 4.78 -0.78
N SER A 128 7.28 5.16 -0.35
CA SER A 128 7.52 6.50 0.21
C SER A 128 7.31 7.62 -0.79
N LYS A 129 7.65 7.40 -2.08
CA LYS A 129 7.42 8.37 -3.14
C LYS A 129 5.94 8.45 -3.52
N CYS A 130 5.24 7.32 -3.58
CA CYS A 130 3.80 7.29 -3.83
C CYS A 130 3.01 7.99 -2.71
N ARG A 131 3.39 7.74 -1.45
CA ARG A 131 2.83 8.46 -0.29
C ARG A 131 3.03 9.97 -0.41
N GLN A 132 4.21 10.41 -0.83
CA GLN A 132 4.50 11.83 -1.04
C GLN A 132 3.61 12.42 -2.15
N GLN A 133 3.52 11.75 -3.30
CA GLN A 133 2.65 12.16 -4.41
C GLN A 133 1.17 12.21 -4.00
N TYR A 134 0.71 11.30 -3.14
CA TYR A 134 -0.65 11.38 -2.58
C TYR A 134 -0.83 12.62 -1.69
N LEU A 135 0.13 12.92 -0.81
CA LEU A 135 0.07 14.08 0.08
C LEU A 135 0.15 15.41 -0.66
N ASP A 136 0.86 15.42 -1.79
CA ASP A 136 1.02 16.59 -2.66
C ASP A 136 -0.09 16.68 -3.73
N GLU A 137 -1.05 15.74 -3.72
CA GLU A 137 -2.17 15.66 -4.69
C GLU A 137 -1.73 15.52 -6.16
N GLU A 138 -0.61 14.83 -6.39
CA GLU A 138 0.03 14.65 -7.71
C GLU A 138 -0.31 13.32 -8.41
N LEU A 139 -1.18 12.49 -7.82
CA LEU A 139 -1.55 11.21 -8.43
C LEU A 139 -2.52 11.42 -9.60
N ALA A 140 -2.16 10.89 -10.78
CA ALA A 140 -3.04 10.84 -11.95
C ALA A 140 -4.14 9.78 -11.76
N LEU A 141 -5.31 10.22 -11.29
CA LEU A 141 -6.48 9.39 -11.12
C LEU A 141 -7.08 9.01 -12.48
N ILE A 142 -7.83 7.90 -12.51
CA ILE A 142 -8.69 7.58 -13.66
C ILE A 142 -9.95 8.46 -13.57
N ASP A 143 -9.95 9.60 -14.25
CA ASP A 143 -11.05 10.59 -14.28
C ASP A 143 -12.05 10.34 -15.40
#